data_AF-A0A419JF22-F1
#
_entry.id   AF-A0A419JF22-F1
#
_cell.length_a   1.000
_cell.length_b   1.000
_cell.length_c   1.000
_cell.angle_alpha   90.00
_cell.angle_beta   90.00
_cell.angle_gamma   90.00
#
_symmetry.space_group_name_H-M   'P 1'
#
loop_
_entity.id
_entity.type
_entity.pdbx_description
1 polymer ?
#
loop_
_entity_poly.entity_id
_entity_poly.type
_entity_poly.pdbx_seq_one_letter_code
_entity_poly.pdbx_strand_id
1 'polypeptide(L)'
;AGITSNRDQAITWQPRTDLGSTSPPCLQRIVIRYLGGDSVDVHLTWRSRDLYTAWQVNIIAIIDMLNREVIRPNECRIVKIVDYSDSLHIHRSDIDGASEVRLVQISPQEQTTKR
;
A
#
# COMPACT_ATOMS: atom_id res chain seq x y z
N ALA A 1 18.16 -5.09 -22.45
CA ALA A 1 17.90 -4.17 -21.33
C ALA A 1 16.41 -4.23 -21.05
N GLY A 2 16.00 -4.80 -19.92
CA GLY A 2 14.60 -4.77 -19.51
C GLY A 2 14.14 -3.32 -19.37
N ILE A 3 12.89 -3.03 -19.74
CA ILE A 3 12.34 -1.69 -19.65
C ILE A 3 12.35 -1.29 -18.17
N THR A 4 13.28 -0.41 -17.80
CA THR A 4 13.34 0.19 -16.45
C THR A 4 12.81 1.60 -16.57
N SER A 5 11.71 1.88 -15.89
CA SER A 5 11.01 3.16 -15.95
C SER A 5 10.86 3.71 -14.54
N ASN A 6 11.14 5.00 -14.39
CA ASN A 6 10.84 5.74 -13.16
C ASN A 6 9.43 6.36 -13.18
N ARG A 7 8.59 5.92 -14.10
CA ARG A 7 7.27 6.47 -14.39
C ARG A 7 6.16 5.44 -14.23
N ASP A 8 6.47 4.26 -13.71
CA ASP A 8 5.51 3.18 -13.51
C ASP A 8 4.61 3.54 -12.32
N GLN A 9 3.56 4.30 -12.63
CA GLN A 9 2.65 4.84 -11.65
C GLN A 9 1.21 4.75 -12.12
N ALA A 10 0.30 4.59 -11.17
CA ALA A 10 -1.13 4.70 -11.37
C ALA A 10 -1.69 5.72 -10.39
N ILE A 11 -2.65 6.53 -10.84
CA ILE A 11 -3.40 7.45 -9.99
C ILE A 11 -4.87 7.08 -10.00
N THR A 12 -5.52 7.26 -8.86
CA THR A 12 -6.95 7.02 -8.67
C THR A 12 -7.73 8.31 -8.58
N TRP A 13 -7.10 9.39 -8.11
CA TRP A 13 -7.73 10.70 -7.97
C TRP A 13 -7.52 11.56 -9.20
N GLN A 14 -8.62 12.11 -9.71
CA GLN A 14 -8.70 12.94 -10.89
C GLN A 14 -9.41 14.24 -10.53
N PRO A 15 -8.72 15.41 -10.49
CA PRO A 15 -9.32 16.65 -10.03
C PRO A 15 -10.66 16.99 -10.70
N ARG A 16 -10.76 16.80 -12.03
CA ARG A 16 -11.97 17.13 -12.78
C ARG A 16 -13.19 16.29 -12.38
N THR A 17 -12.96 15.07 -11.89
CA THR A 17 -14.01 14.11 -11.54
C THR A 17 -14.29 14.14 -10.04
N ASP A 18 -13.26 14.30 -9.22
CA ASP A 18 -13.34 14.11 -7.78
C ASP A 18 -13.52 15.42 -6.98
N LEU A 19 -13.26 16.59 -7.58
CA LEU A 19 -13.56 17.90 -6.96
C LEU A 19 -15.07 18.09 -6.90
N GLY A 20 -15.68 17.62 -5.80
CA GLY A 20 -17.13 17.64 -5.58
C GLY A 20 -17.73 16.26 -5.33
N SER A 21 -16.94 15.18 -5.48
CA SER A 21 -17.35 13.86 -5.04
C SER A 21 -17.55 13.83 -3.53
N THR A 22 -18.61 13.18 -3.06
CA THR A 22 -18.84 12.92 -1.63
C THR A 22 -17.89 11.84 -1.09
N SER A 23 -17.36 11.00 -1.98
CA SER A 23 -16.48 9.87 -1.66
C SER A 23 -15.29 9.83 -2.60
N PRO A 24 -14.41 10.85 -2.62
CA PRO A 24 -13.21 10.83 -3.44
C PRO A 24 -12.31 9.68 -2.98
N PRO A 25 -11.49 9.09 -3.86
CA PRO A 25 -10.69 7.92 -3.51
C PRO A 25 -9.73 8.20 -2.35
N CYS A 26 -9.56 7.26 -1.42
CA CYS A 26 -8.64 7.42 -0.29
C CYS A 26 -7.19 7.16 -0.71
N LEU A 27 -6.96 6.06 -1.44
CA LEU A 27 -5.72 5.85 -2.19
C LEU A 27 -5.68 6.89 -3.30
N GLN A 28 -4.52 7.52 -3.52
CA GLN A 28 -4.34 8.57 -4.51
C GLN A 28 -3.38 8.13 -5.63
N ARG A 29 -2.34 7.39 -5.26
CA ARG A 29 -1.27 6.99 -6.17
C ARG A 29 -0.60 5.69 -5.74
N ILE A 30 -0.25 4.88 -6.74
CA ILE A 30 0.65 3.74 -6.64
C ILE A 30 1.87 4.05 -7.51
N VAL A 31 3.09 3.82 -7.01
CA VAL A 31 4.32 3.86 -7.80
C VAL A 31 5.05 2.53 -7.63
N ILE A 32 5.45 1.89 -8.72
CA ILE A 32 6.24 0.67 -8.73
C ILE A 32 7.64 1.05 -9.19
N ARG A 33 8.66 0.71 -8.40
CA ARG A 33 10.06 1.00 -8.72
C ARG A 33 10.81 -0.29 -8.91
N TYR A 34 11.30 -0.51 -10.12
CA TYR A 34 12.23 -1.60 -10.38
C TYR A 34 13.59 -1.32 -9.72
N LEU A 35 14.10 -2.29 -8.96
CA LEU A 35 15.36 -2.19 -8.22
C LEU A 35 16.51 -3.00 -8.86
N GLY A 36 16.24 -3.75 -9.93
CA GLY A 36 17.20 -4.69 -10.51
C GLY A 36 16.84 -6.15 -10.21
N GLY A 37 17.31 -7.06 -11.07
CA GLY A 37 16.99 -8.49 -10.98
C GLY A 37 15.48 -8.73 -11.13
N ASP A 38 14.89 -9.33 -10.11
CA ASP A 38 13.45 -9.59 -10.00
C ASP A 38 12.76 -8.65 -8.99
N SER A 39 13.45 -7.66 -8.43
CA SER A 39 12.99 -6.97 -7.23
C SER A 39 12.33 -5.62 -7.52
N VAL A 40 11.17 -5.37 -6.91
CA VAL A 40 10.46 -4.08 -6.97
C VAL A 40 10.07 -3.55 -5.60
N ASP A 41 10.09 -2.22 -5.47
CA ASP A 41 9.49 -1.49 -4.35
C ASP A 41 8.17 -0.84 -4.79
N VAL A 42 7.13 -0.95 -3.98
CA VAL A 42 5.82 -0.37 -4.25
C VAL A 42 5.52 0.73 -3.24
N HIS A 43 5.16 1.91 -3.72
CA HIS A 43 4.80 3.06 -2.89
C HIS A 43 3.30 3.35 -3.04
N LEU A 44 2.60 3.44 -1.92
CA LEU A 44 1.19 3.81 -1.84
C LEU A 44 1.09 5.20 -1.19
N THR A 45 0.30 6.09 -1.77
CA THR A 45 0.02 7.43 -1.24
C THR A 45 -1.47 7.53 -0.95
N TRP A 46 -1.84 7.80 0.30
CA TRP A 46 -3.22 7.93 0.76
C TRP A 46 -3.49 9.32 1.32
N ARG A 47 -4.60 9.94 0.91
CA ARG A 47 -5.07 11.20 1.52
C ARG A 47 -5.71 10.99 2.90
N SER A 48 -6.21 9.78 3.15
CA SER A 48 -6.98 9.40 4.34
C SER A 48 -6.92 7.89 4.51
N ARG A 49 -6.72 7.43 5.74
CA ARG A 49 -6.49 6.02 6.06
C ARG A 49 -7.10 5.64 7.40
N ASP A 50 -8.17 4.85 7.36
CA ASP A 50 -8.66 4.15 8.55
C ASP A 50 -7.69 3.02 8.89
N LEU A 51 -7.02 3.18 10.03
CA LEU A 51 -5.99 2.28 10.53
C LEU A 51 -6.56 0.97 11.09
N TYR A 52 -7.79 0.99 11.62
CA TYR A 52 -8.34 -0.15 12.34
C TYR A 52 -9.15 -1.07 11.43
N THR A 53 -10.12 -0.52 10.69
CA THR A 53 -11.06 -1.37 9.94
C THR A 53 -10.61 -1.66 8.51
N ALA A 54 -9.90 -0.71 7.88
CA ALA A 54 -9.63 -0.74 6.44
C ALA A 54 -8.15 -0.96 6.09
N TRP A 55 -7.22 -0.65 6.98
CA TRP A 55 -5.80 -0.65 6.64
C TRP A 55 -5.32 -2.03 6.16
N GLN A 56 -5.54 -3.05 6.98
CA GLN A 56 -5.07 -4.42 6.73
C GLN A 56 -5.67 -5.00 5.45
N VAL A 57 -6.99 -4.94 5.30
CA VAL A 57 -7.69 -5.51 4.13
C VAL A 57 -7.28 -4.82 2.83
N ASN A 58 -7.06 -3.50 2.84
CA ASN A 58 -6.60 -2.77 1.67
C ASN A 58 -5.17 -3.17 1.28
N ILE A 59 -4.25 -3.35 2.24
CA ILE A 59 -2.88 -3.78 1.94
C ILE A 59 -2.89 -5.18 1.32
N ILE A 60 -3.66 -6.11 1.89
CA ILE A 60 -3.80 -7.47 1.35
C ILE A 60 -4.34 -7.42 -0.08
N ALA A 61 -5.43 -6.70 -0.32
CA ALA A 61 -6.05 -6.61 -1.63
C ALA A 61 -5.13 -5.98 -2.69
N ILE A 62 -4.41 -4.91 -2.33
CA ILE A 62 -3.48 -4.24 -3.25
C ILE A 62 -2.29 -5.14 -3.58
N ILE A 63 -1.70 -5.80 -2.58
CA ILE A 63 -0.58 -6.72 -2.81
C ILE A 63 -1.01 -7.91 -3.67
N ASP A 64 -2.18 -8.48 -3.42
CA ASP A 64 -2.71 -9.59 -4.23
C ASP A 64 -2.95 -9.16 -5.67
N MET A 65 -3.67 -8.05 -5.87
CA MET A 65 -3.94 -7.49 -7.20
C MET A 65 -2.63 -7.18 -7.94
N LEU A 66 -1.67 -6.50 -7.30
CA LEU A 66 -0.38 -6.20 -7.92
C LEU A 66 0.36 -7.47 -8.30
N ASN A 67 0.41 -8.47 -7.41
CA ASN A 67 1.05 -9.75 -7.73
C ASN A 67 0.39 -10.47 -8.90
N ARG A 68 -0.94 -10.48 -8.96
CA ARG A 68 -1.71 -11.17 -9.99
C ARG A 68 -1.62 -10.48 -11.35
N GLU A 69 -1.74 -9.16 -11.38
CA GLU A 69 -1.94 -8.40 -12.62
C GLU A 69 -0.66 -7.76 -13.16
N VAL A 70 0.33 -7.47 -12.31
CA VAL A 70 1.51 -6.67 -12.69
C VAL A 70 2.83 -7.35 -12.35
N ILE A 71 3.06 -7.71 -11.10
CA ILE A 71 4.39 -8.08 -10.61
C ILE A 71 4.82 -9.47 -11.09
N ARG A 72 4.02 -10.52 -10.84
CA ARG A 72 4.38 -11.89 -11.25
C ARG A 72 4.37 -12.09 -12.77
N PRO A 73 3.44 -11.50 -13.55
CA PRO A 73 3.50 -11.56 -15.01
C PRO A 73 4.78 -10.98 -15.61
N ASN A 74 5.46 -10.08 -14.89
CA ASN A 74 6.74 -9.49 -15.28
C ASN A 74 7.94 -10.16 -14.59
N GLU A 75 7.78 -11.39 -14.09
CA GLU A 75 8.83 -12.18 -13.42
C GLU A 75 9.51 -11.43 -12.26
N CYS A 76 8.77 -10.55 -11.59
CA CYS A 76 9.23 -9.75 -10.47
C CYS A 76 8.63 -10.23 -9.14
N ARG A 77 9.13 -9.66 -8.03
CA ARG A 77 8.64 -9.81 -6.65
C ARG A 77 8.67 -8.47 -5.93
N ILE A 78 7.66 -8.24 -5.10
CA ILE A 78 7.61 -7.08 -4.20
C ILE A 78 8.55 -7.36 -3.03
N VAL A 79 9.59 -6.53 -2.85
CA VAL A 79 10.51 -6.63 -1.71
C VAL A 79 10.24 -5.58 -0.64
N LYS A 80 9.52 -4.51 -0.99
CA LYS A 80 9.12 -3.45 -0.05
C LYS A 80 7.78 -2.85 -0.44
N ILE A 81 7.01 -2.51 0.58
CA ILE A 81 5.83 -1.65 0.49
C ILE A 81 6.11 -0.41 1.33
N VAL A 82 5.97 0.77 0.73
CA VAL A 82 6.02 2.05 1.42
C VAL A 82 4.60 2.60 1.48
N ASP A 83 4.01 2.63 2.67
CA ASP A 83 2.63 3.08 2.90
C ASP A 83 2.62 4.50 3.48
N TYR A 84 2.41 5.50 2.62
CA TYR A 84 2.39 6.91 3.02
C TYR A 84 0.94 7.39 3.16
N SER A 85 0.62 8.02 4.30
CA SER A 85 -0.72 8.54 4.59
C SER A 85 -0.65 9.97 5.14
N ASP A 86 -1.44 10.86 4.54
CA ASP A 86 -1.59 12.25 5.02
C ASP A 86 -2.43 12.31 6.31
N SER A 87 -3.47 11.48 6.40
CA SER A 87 -4.40 11.44 7.55
C SER A 87 -4.66 10.00 7.99
N LEU A 88 -3.76 9.49 8.83
CA LEU A 88 -3.92 8.18 9.48
C LEU A 88 -4.77 8.34 10.74
N HIS A 89 -5.86 7.59 10.85
CA HIS A 89 -6.81 7.77 11.95
C HIS A 89 -7.51 6.47 12.35
N ILE A 90 -8.08 6.49 13.57
CA ILE A 90 -9.01 5.49 14.09
C ILE A 90 -10.30 6.24 14.41
N HIS A 91 -11.45 5.72 13.95
CA HIS A 91 -12.73 6.35 14.28
C HIS A 91 -13.07 6.18 15.75
N ARG A 92 -13.77 7.15 16.33
CA ARG A 92 -14.16 7.12 17.75
C ARG A 92 -14.95 5.86 18.11
N SER A 93 -15.82 5.39 17.22
CA SER A 93 -16.61 4.17 17.39
C SER A 93 -15.75 2.91 17.55
N ASP A 94 -14.51 2.94 17.06
CA ASP A 94 -13.63 1.79 16.97
C ASP A 94 -12.50 1.82 18.01
N ILE A 95 -12.46 2.85 18.87
CA ILE A 95 -11.38 3.00 19.86
C ILE A 95 -11.31 1.81 20.81
N ASP A 96 -12.46 1.34 21.32
CA ASP A 96 -12.50 0.21 22.26
C ASP A 96 -11.97 -1.07 21.61
N GLY A 97 -12.36 -1.34 20.36
CA GLY A 97 -11.85 -2.48 19.60
C GLY A 97 -10.36 -2.34 19.25
N ALA A 98 -9.92 -1.12 18.93
CA ALA A 98 -8.52 -0.84 18.63
C ALA A 98 -7.61 -1.00 19.85
N SER A 99 -8.09 -0.69 21.06
CA SER A 99 -7.30 -0.87 22.29
C SER A 99 -7.01 -2.32 22.64
N GLU A 100 -7.81 -3.27 22.12
CA GLU A 100 -7.61 -4.70 22.33
C GLU A 100 -6.60 -5.32 21.35
N VAL A 101 -6.13 -4.56 20.36
CA VAL A 101 -5.14 -5.05 19.38
C VAL A 101 -3.80 -5.27 20.09
N ARG A 102 -3.38 -6.53 20.14
CA ARG A 102 -2.10 -6.92 20.75
C ARG A 102 -0.96 -6.73 19.75
N LEU A 103 0.10 -6.07 20.21
CA LEU A 103 1.34 -5.98 19.45
C LEU A 103 1.96 -7.36 19.27
N VAL A 104 2.41 -7.64 18.05
CA VAL A 104 3.29 -8.78 17.79
C VAL A 104 4.62 -8.57 18.52
N GLN A 105 5.06 -9.59 19.25
CA GLN A 105 6.24 -9.51 20.12
C GLN A 105 7.55 -9.22 19.37
N ILE A 106 7.62 -9.59 18.09
CA ILE A 106 8.78 -9.41 17.23
C ILE A 106 8.25 -8.97 15.87
N SER A 107 8.82 -7.90 15.29
CA SER A 107 8.45 -7.52 13.94
C SER A 107 8.76 -8.66 12.97
N PRO A 108 7.84 -9.04 12.05
CA PRO A 108 8.13 -10.02 11.00
C PRO A 108 9.37 -9.65 10.16
N GLN A 109 9.72 -8.36 10.08
CA GLN A 109 10.92 -7.89 9.39
C GLN A 109 12.20 -8.16 10.18
N GLU A 110 12.13 -8.25 11.51
CA GLU A 110 13.27 -8.58 12.37
C GLU A 110 13.52 -10.10 12.42
N GLN A 111 12.48 -10.91 12.18
CA GLN A 111 12.58 -12.38 12.18
C GLN A 111 13.43 -12.93 11.02
N THR A 112 13.49 -12.22 9.89
CA THR A 112 14.23 -12.65 8.69
C THR A 112 15.73 -12.35 8.73
N THR A 113 16.19 -11.49 9.65
CA THR A 113 17.62 -11.11 9.79
C THR A 113 18.47 -12.16 10.52
N LYS A 114 17.89 -13.30 10.92
CA LYS A 114 18.56 -14.39 11.64
C LYS A 114 18.82 -15.64 10.77
N ARG A 115 18.95 -15.50 9.45
CA ARG A 115 19.34 -16.60 8.55
C ARG A 115 20.68 -16.33 7.89
#